data_AF-A0A520BDS2-F1
#
_entry.id   AF-A0A520BDS2-F1
#
_cell.length_a   1.000
_cell.length_b   1.000
_cell.length_c   1.000
_cell.angle_alpha   90.00
_cell.angle_beta   90.00
_cell.angle_gamma   90.00
#
_symmetry.space_group_name_H-M   'P 1'
#
loop_
_entity.id
_entity.type
_entity.pdbx_description
1 polymer ?
#
loop_
_entity_poly.entity_id
_entity_poly.type
_entity_poly.pdbx_seq_one_letter_code
_entity_poly.pdbx_strand_id
1 'polypeptide(L)'
;MKFFITLLLICVYISKTEAQEVKNQSIKGSWEYKSPKGKSKLVYKFDLDNKFTSTTERNEKEELITGSYEIDKKGEIDRLILSQTNKENGTQTHILYHLIKFVGPDTLKVQAVNEKQSTWLTERRKNTMTFIRKVEKPKAEKQ
;
A
#
# COMPACT_ATOMS: atom_id res chain seq x y z
N MET A 1 19.83 -28.77 -30.90
CA MET A 1 19.09 -27.53 -31.26
C MET A 1 17.58 -27.58 -30.94
N LYS A 2 17.12 -28.27 -29.89
CA LYS A 2 15.70 -28.22 -29.46
C LYS A 2 15.50 -27.58 -28.08
N PHE A 3 16.51 -27.64 -27.21
CA PHE A 3 16.45 -27.06 -25.85
C PHE A 3 16.48 -25.52 -25.80
N PHE A 4 17.15 -24.85 -26.74
CA PHE A 4 17.24 -23.38 -26.75
C PHE A 4 15.90 -22.71 -27.08
N ILE A 5 15.07 -23.35 -27.90
CA ILE A 5 13.75 -22.81 -28.29
C ILE A 5 12.79 -22.88 -27.10
N THR A 6 12.85 -23.96 -26.32
CA THR A 6 12.03 -24.12 -25.11
C THR A 6 12.44 -23.13 -24.01
N LEU A 7 13.74 -22.84 -23.85
CA LEU A 7 14.23 -21.85 -22.88
C LEU A 7 13.80 -20.42 -23.23
N LEU A 8 13.83 -20.05 -24.53
CA LEU A 8 13.37 -18.75 -25.00
C LEU A 8 11.87 -18.54 -24.74
N LEU A 9 11.05 -19.55 -24.96
CA LEU A 9 9.60 -19.47 -24.71
C LEU A 9 9.27 -19.28 -23.22
N ILE A 10 10.03 -19.90 -22.32
CA ILE A 10 9.86 -19.72 -20.86
C ILE A 10 10.29 -18.31 -20.44
N CYS A 11 11.42 -17.79 -20.97
CA CYS A 11 11.87 -16.43 -20.66
C CYS A 11 10.88 -15.35 -21.13
N VAL A 12 10.22 -15.53 -22.29
CA VAL A 12 9.21 -14.58 -22.77
C VAL A 12 7.93 -14.63 -21.92
N TYR A 13 7.59 -15.81 -21.36
CA TYR A 13 6.41 -15.96 -20.49
C TYR A 13 6.61 -15.32 -19.11
N ILE A 14 7.82 -15.39 -18.54
CA ILE A 14 8.15 -14.74 -17.26
C ILE A 14 8.22 -13.21 -17.41
N SER A 15 8.52 -12.71 -18.61
CA SER A 15 8.58 -11.26 -18.89
C SER A 15 7.21 -10.57 -18.98
N LYS A 16 6.10 -11.33 -18.91
CA LYS A 16 4.72 -10.83 -18.94
C LYS A 16 4.05 -10.78 -17.57
N THR A 17 4.81 -10.72 -16.48
CA THR A 17 4.27 -10.15 -15.25
C THR A 17 4.13 -8.65 -15.44
N GLU A 18 3.03 -8.24 -16.07
CA GLU A 18 2.62 -6.83 -16.05
C GLU A 18 2.56 -6.40 -14.58
N ALA A 19 3.28 -5.31 -14.26
CA ALA A 19 3.22 -4.72 -12.94
C ALA A 19 1.75 -4.40 -12.64
N GLN A 20 1.24 -4.91 -11.51
CA GLN A 20 -0.15 -4.71 -11.14
C GLN A 20 -0.47 -3.21 -11.11
N GLU A 21 -1.45 -2.81 -11.93
CA GLU A 21 -1.94 -1.44 -12.00
C GLU A 21 -2.47 -0.98 -10.64
N VAL A 22 -2.09 0.24 -10.24
CA VAL A 22 -2.58 0.87 -9.01
C VAL A 22 -3.91 1.58 -9.29
N LYS A 23 -4.99 1.01 -8.77
CA LYS A 23 -6.36 1.55 -8.84
C LYS A 23 -7.14 1.18 -7.59
N ASN A 24 -8.30 1.80 -7.38
CA ASN A 24 -9.12 1.58 -6.18
C ASN A 24 -9.43 0.09 -5.95
N GLN A 25 -9.66 -0.66 -7.03
CA GLN A 25 -9.92 -2.11 -6.96
C GLN A 25 -8.70 -2.91 -6.49
N SER A 26 -7.48 -2.55 -6.91
CA SER A 26 -6.26 -3.30 -6.55
C SER A 26 -5.79 -3.00 -5.13
N ILE A 27 -5.98 -1.76 -4.65
CA ILE A 27 -5.61 -1.38 -3.29
C ILE A 27 -6.64 -1.82 -2.23
N LYS A 28 -7.89 -2.11 -2.62
CA LYS A 28 -8.95 -2.55 -1.70
C LYS A 28 -8.46 -3.66 -0.78
N GLY A 29 -8.78 -3.58 0.51
CA GLY A 29 -8.51 -4.59 1.51
C GLY A 29 -7.56 -4.11 2.61
N SER A 30 -7.12 -5.06 3.43
CA SER A 30 -6.29 -4.80 4.60
C SER A 30 -4.81 -4.99 4.27
N TRP A 31 -3.98 -4.04 4.70
CA TRP A 31 -2.54 -3.98 4.44
C TRP A 31 -1.80 -3.74 5.74
N GLU A 32 -0.84 -4.61 6.06
CA GLU A 32 -0.08 -4.55 7.31
C GLU A 32 1.39 -4.25 7.04
N TYR A 33 1.91 -3.24 7.72
CA TYR A 33 3.33 -2.95 7.83
C TYR A 33 3.79 -3.23 9.26
N LYS A 34 4.94 -3.89 9.39
CA LYS A 34 5.70 -4.01 10.64
C LYS A 34 7.02 -3.31 10.46
N SER A 35 7.39 -2.44 11.40
CA SER A 35 8.69 -1.81 11.35
C SER A 35 9.82 -2.84 11.46
N PRO A 36 11.01 -2.58 10.88
CA PRO A 36 12.12 -3.54 10.89
C PRO A 36 12.55 -4.04 12.27
N LYS A 37 12.27 -3.26 13.33
CA LYS A 37 12.58 -3.61 14.73
C LYS A 37 11.35 -4.08 15.51
N GLY A 38 10.20 -4.29 14.87
CA GLY A 38 8.95 -4.74 15.49
C GLY A 38 8.33 -3.77 16.50
N LYS A 39 8.82 -2.52 16.59
CA LYS A 39 8.39 -1.54 17.60
C LYS A 39 7.08 -0.85 17.29
N SER A 40 6.68 -0.93 16.03
CA SER A 40 5.46 -0.32 15.53
C SER A 40 4.87 -1.17 14.42
N LYS A 41 3.55 -1.18 14.38
CA LYS A 41 2.75 -1.83 13.35
C LYS A 41 1.72 -0.83 12.87
N LEU A 42 1.53 -0.80 11.56
CA LEU A 42 0.56 0.07 10.89
C LEU A 42 -0.31 -0.81 10.01
N VAL A 43 -1.62 -0.73 10.19
CA VAL A 43 -2.59 -1.43 9.36
C VAL A 43 -3.42 -0.38 8.66
N TYR A 44 -3.48 -0.46 7.33
CA TYR A 44 -4.46 0.28 6.52
C TYR A 44 -5.56 -0.68 6.06
N LYS A 45 -6.82 -0.24 6.07
CA LYS A 45 -7.91 -0.91 5.38
C LYS A 45 -8.53 0.07 4.40
N PHE A 46 -8.52 -0.27 3.12
CA PHE A 46 -9.10 0.53 2.04
C PHE A 46 -10.38 -0.11 1.54
N ASP A 47 -11.46 0.67 1.51
CA ASP A 47 -12.76 0.27 1.01
C ASP A 47 -13.03 0.87 -0.38
N LEU A 48 -13.95 0.29 -1.15
CA LEU A 48 -14.21 0.71 -2.54
C LEU A 48 -14.91 2.07 -2.65
N ASP A 49 -15.46 2.60 -1.56
CA ASP A 49 -16.12 3.90 -1.48
C ASP A 49 -15.14 5.04 -1.18
N ASN A 50 -13.86 4.84 -1.50
CA ASN A 50 -12.77 5.79 -1.25
C ASN A 50 -12.58 6.12 0.24
N LYS A 51 -13.05 5.28 1.16
CA LYS A 51 -12.77 5.41 2.59
C LYS A 51 -11.63 4.53 3.02
N PHE A 52 -10.93 4.97 4.05
CA PHE A 52 -9.93 4.13 4.69
C PHE A 52 -10.00 4.25 6.21
N THR A 53 -9.54 3.20 6.86
CA THR A 53 -9.18 3.22 8.28
C THR A 53 -7.71 2.88 8.45
N SER A 54 -7.07 3.46 9.45
CA SER A 54 -5.70 3.10 9.81
C SER A 54 -5.56 2.91 11.30
N THR A 55 -4.92 1.81 11.68
CA THR A 55 -4.56 1.50 13.06
C THR A 55 -3.05 1.52 13.20
N THR A 56 -2.54 2.36 14.09
CA THR A 56 -1.12 2.39 14.46
C THR A 56 -0.97 1.84 15.87
N GLU A 57 -0.18 0.77 16.03
CA GLU A 57 0.18 0.19 17.32
C GLU A 57 1.64 0.56 17.64
N ARG A 58 1.88 1.19 18.80
CA ARG A 58 3.23 1.51 19.29
C ARG A 58 3.28 1.41 20.81
N ASN A 59 4.14 0.53 21.34
CA ASN A 59 4.33 0.35 22.79
C ASN A 59 2.99 0.29 23.56
N GLU A 60 2.08 -0.58 23.12
CA GLU A 60 0.75 -0.81 23.75
C GLU A 60 -0.27 0.34 23.59
N LYS A 61 0.10 1.43 22.92
CA LYS A 61 -0.88 2.45 22.49
C LYS A 61 -1.36 2.13 21.08
N GLU A 62 -2.68 2.09 20.93
CA GLU A 62 -3.37 1.96 19.65
C GLU A 62 -4.02 3.29 19.28
N GLU A 63 -3.75 3.76 18.06
CA GLU A 63 -4.36 4.95 17.49
C GLU A 63 -5.16 4.56 16.24
N LEU A 64 -6.45 4.92 16.23
CA LEU A 64 -7.36 4.67 15.12
C LEU A 64 -7.70 5.97 14.41
N ILE A 65 -7.42 6.02 13.11
CA ILE A 65 -7.73 7.14 12.23
C ILE A 65 -8.67 6.65 11.12
N THR A 66 -9.60 7.50 10.73
CA THR A 66 -10.53 7.28 9.62
C THR A 66 -10.47 8.45 8.66
N GLY A 67 -10.63 8.20 7.37
CA GLY A 67 -10.59 9.26 6.37
C GLY A 67 -11.02 8.79 4.99
N SER A 68 -10.75 9.62 4.00
CA SER A 68 -10.89 9.27 2.59
C SER A 68 -9.53 9.14 1.91
N TYR A 69 -9.49 8.43 0.80
CA TYR A 69 -8.29 8.29 -0.01
C TYR A 69 -8.58 8.51 -1.49
N GLU A 70 -7.54 8.95 -2.19
CA GLU A 70 -7.52 9.09 -3.63
C GLU A 70 -6.24 8.48 -4.18
N ILE A 71 -6.31 7.98 -5.40
CA ILE A 71 -5.16 7.50 -6.16
C ILE A 71 -5.10 8.32 -7.43
N ASP A 72 -3.99 9.01 -7.62
CA ASP A 72 -3.68 9.71 -8.85
C ASP A 72 -2.31 9.31 -9.38
N LYS A 73 -1.91 9.92 -10.50
CA LYS A 73 -0.59 9.77 -11.07
C LYS A 73 0.15 11.10 -11.00
N LYS A 74 1.41 11.04 -10.56
CA LYS A 74 2.34 12.16 -10.65
C LYS A 74 3.43 11.82 -11.65
N GLY A 75 3.20 12.18 -12.91
CA GLY A 75 3.95 11.62 -14.04
C GLY A 75 3.58 10.15 -14.22
N GLU A 76 4.58 9.27 -14.34
CA GLU A 76 4.37 7.82 -14.48
C GLU A 76 4.23 7.07 -13.15
N ILE A 77 4.27 7.78 -12.02
CA ILE A 77 4.28 7.17 -10.68
C ILE A 77 2.90 7.33 -10.03
N ASP A 78 2.38 6.23 -9.50
CA ASP A 78 1.15 6.22 -8.73
C ASP A 78 1.34 6.85 -7.35
N ARG A 79 0.39 7.69 -6.96
CA ARG A 79 0.39 8.42 -5.70
C ARG A 79 -0.92 8.19 -4.96
N LEU A 80 -0.79 7.84 -3.70
CA LEU A 80 -1.88 7.69 -2.73
C LEU A 80 -1.96 8.94 -1.87
N ILE A 81 -3.13 9.56 -1.85
CA ILE A 81 -3.44 10.75 -1.06
C ILE A 81 -4.42 10.31 0.04
N LEU A 82 -4.05 10.54 1.31
CA LEU A 82 -4.91 10.25 2.45
C LEU A 82 -5.39 11.55 3.07
N SER A 83 -6.71 11.72 3.16
CA SER A 83 -7.36 12.87 3.79
C SER A 83 -7.96 12.45 5.11
N GLN A 84 -7.42 12.98 6.21
CA GLN A 84 -7.82 12.64 7.57
C GLN A 84 -8.53 13.83 8.21
N THR A 85 -9.75 13.63 8.67
CA THR A 85 -10.47 14.66 9.45
C THR A 85 -10.16 14.45 10.93
N ASN A 86 -9.55 15.44 11.59
CA ASN A 86 -9.28 15.36 13.02
C ASN A 86 -10.61 15.43 13.79
N LYS A 87 -10.91 14.40 14.61
CA LYS A 87 -12.12 14.31 15.43
C LYS A 87 -12.23 15.45 16.45
N GLU A 88 -11.12 16.04 16.87
CA GLU A 88 -11.11 17.09 17.90
C GLU A 88 -11.50 18.47 17.35
N ASN A 89 -11.24 18.75 16.06
CA ASN A 89 -11.42 20.09 15.50
C ASN A 89 -12.37 20.18 14.30
N GLY A 90 -12.85 19.04 13.73
CA GLY A 90 -13.93 18.95 12.73
C GLY A 90 -13.75 19.69 11.39
N THR A 91 -12.82 20.64 11.33
CA THR A 91 -12.61 21.62 10.26
C THR A 91 -11.22 21.46 9.65
N GLN A 92 -10.25 20.96 10.42
CA GLN A 92 -8.90 20.71 9.93
C GLN A 92 -8.78 19.32 9.31
N THR A 93 -8.54 19.30 7.99
CA THR A 93 -8.21 18.09 7.24
C THR A 93 -6.70 18.00 7.07
N HIS A 94 -6.10 16.91 7.54
CA HIS A 94 -4.69 16.60 7.31
C HIS A 94 -4.55 15.76 6.05
N ILE A 95 -3.71 16.21 5.12
CA ILE A 95 -3.46 15.50 3.86
C ILE A 95 -2.07 14.89 3.89
N LEU A 96 -1.99 13.58 3.66
CA LEU A 96 -0.74 12.82 3.59
C LEU A 96 -0.53 12.30 2.18
N TYR A 97 0.65 12.56 1.61
CA TYR A 97 1.02 12.11 0.28
C TYR A 97 1.98 10.93 0.35
N HIS A 98 1.71 9.90 -0.46
CA HIS A 98 2.56 8.72 -0.57
C HIS A 98 2.77 8.33 -2.02
N LEU A 99 4.01 8.04 -2.42
CA LEU A 99 4.26 7.30 -3.66
C LEU A 99 4.06 5.82 -3.39
N ILE A 100 3.35 5.13 -4.27
CA ILE A 100 3.02 3.71 -4.10
C ILE A 100 3.32 2.90 -5.35
N LYS A 101 3.67 1.63 -5.15
CA LYS A 101 3.80 0.65 -6.24
C LYS A 101 3.59 -0.76 -5.73
N PHE A 102 2.93 -1.59 -6.53
CA PHE A 102 2.85 -3.02 -6.27
C PHE A 102 4.16 -3.70 -6.66
N VAL A 103 4.66 -4.56 -5.79
CA VAL A 103 5.76 -5.49 -6.08
C VAL A 103 5.23 -6.89 -6.35
N GLY A 104 3.99 -7.15 -5.92
CA GLY A 104 3.20 -8.35 -6.21
C GLY A 104 1.76 -8.13 -5.72
N PRO A 105 0.85 -9.11 -5.95
CA PRO A 105 -0.59 -9.00 -5.61
C PRO A 105 -0.85 -8.65 -4.15
N ASP A 106 0.04 -9.11 -3.28
CA ASP A 106 -0.06 -9.00 -1.83
C ASP A 106 1.07 -8.18 -1.20
N THR A 107 1.83 -7.43 -2.02
CA THR A 107 2.95 -6.61 -1.53
C THR A 107 2.92 -5.22 -2.14
N LEU A 108 2.73 -4.22 -1.28
CA LEU A 108 2.66 -2.80 -1.64
C LEU A 108 3.84 -2.05 -1.03
N LYS A 109 4.66 -1.39 -1.84
CA LYS A 109 5.68 -0.46 -1.35
C LYS A 109 5.10 0.94 -1.28
N VAL A 110 5.39 1.64 -0.18
CA VAL A 110 4.87 2.97 0.11
C VAL A 110 6.04 3.84 0.59
N GLN A 111 6.18 5.03 0.01
CA GLN A 111 7.12 6.05 0.45
C GLN A 111 6.33 7.32 0.79
N ALA A 112 6.38 7.75 2.05
CA ALA A 112 5.82 9.02 2.46
C ALA A 112 6.60 10.16 1.81
N VAL A 113 5.89 11.13 1.24
CA VAL A 113 6.47 12.24 0.49
C VAL A 113 5.74 13.55 0.81
N ASN A 114 6.34 14.66 0.41
CA ASN A 114 5.61 15.93 0.34
C ASN A 114 4.83 16.01 -0.99
N GLU A 115 3.94 16.99 -1.08
CA GLU A 115 3.12 17.21 -2.28
C GLU A 115 3.95 17.40 -3.55
N LYS A 116 5.11 18.05 -3.47
CA LYS A 116 5.92 18.45 -4.62
C LYS A 116 6.75 17.31 -5.20
N GLN A 117 7.09 16.30 -4.40
CA GLN A 117 7.95 15.20 -4.84
C GLN A 117 7.25 14.37 -5.93
N SER A 118 7.96 14.17 -7.04
CA SER A 118 7.46 13.49 -8.24
C SER A 118 8.31 12.29 -8.64
N THR A 119 9.25 11.87 -7.80
CA THR A 119 10.13 10.73 -8.06
C THR A 119 10.35 9.91 -6.80
N TRP A 120 10.61 8.61 -6.99
CA TRP A 120 11.03 7.73 -5.91
C TRP A 120 12.42 8.11 -5.44
N LEU A 121 12.59 8.33 -4.13
CA LEU A 121 13.92 8.30 -3.53
C LEU A 121 14.46 6.89 -3.57
N THR A 122 15.79 6.76 -3.58
CA THR A 122 16.47 5.47 -3.42
C THR A 122 15.86 4.69 -2.25
N GLU A 123 15.42 3.47 -2.54
CA GLU A 123 14.76 2.63 -1.55
C GLU A 123 15.71 2.28 -0.41
N ARG A 124 15.34 2.68 0.80
CA ARG A 124 16.03 2.33 2.04
C ARG A 124 14.99 1.91 3.06
N ARG A 125 15.39 1.07 4.02
CA ARG A 125 14.51 0.63 5.13
C ARG A 125 13.92 1.79 5.95
N LYS A 126 14.54 2.97 5.91
CA LYS A 126 14.10 4.16 6.64
C LYS A 126 13.03 4.99 5.94
N ASN A 127 12.92 4.92 4.61
CA ASN A 127 12.05 5.79 3.81
C ASN A 127 11.00 5.02 3.01
N THR A 128 11.09 3.69 2.97
CA THR A 128 10.18 2.85 2.21
C THR A 128 9.57 1.81 3.14
N MET A 129 8.26 1.86 3.28
CA MET A 129 7.47 0.86 3.99
C MET A 129 7.03 -0.22 3.01
N THR A 130 7.11 -1.47 3.42
CA THR A 130 6.60 -2.61 2.64
C THR A 130 5.41 -3.19 3.38
N PHE A 131 4.23 -3.00 2.81
CA PHE A 131 2.98 -3.52 3.33
C PHE A 131 2.68 -4.88 2.71
N ILE A 132 2.17 -5.79 3.53
CA ILE A 132 1.71 -7.12 3.11
C ILE A 132 0.19 -7.16 3.24
N ARG A 133 -0.49 -7.67 2.22
CA ARG A 133 -1.94 -7.83 2.25
C ARG A 133 -2.32 -8.84 3.33
N LYS A 134 -3.24 -8.46 4.21
CA LYS A 134 -3.88 -9.39 5.13
C LYS A 134 -4.99 -10.12 4.39
N VAL A 135 -4.77 -11.41 4.18
CA VAL A 135 -5.85 -12.33 3.80
C VAL A 135 -6.70 -12.54 5.04
N GLU A 136 -7.94 -12.07 5.02
CA GLU A 136 -8.91 -12.42 6.07
C GLU A 136 -9.10 -13.93 6.00
N LYS A 137 -8.69 -14.66 7.06
CA LYS A 137 -9.07 -16.06 7.18
C LYS A 137 -10.61 -16.10 7.23
N PRO A 138 -11.28 -16.93 6.40
CA PRO A 138 -12.72 -17.07 6.51
C PRO A 138 -13.05 -17.40 7.96
N LYS A 139 -13.90 -16.58 8.56
CA LYS A 139 -14.41 -16.81 9.92
C LYS A 139 -15.08 -18.18 9.86
N ALA A 140 -14.52 -19.17 10.55
CA ALA A 140 -15.18 -20.46 10.66
C ALA A 140 -16.59 -20.20 11.20
N GLU A 141 -17.60 -20.51 10.39
CA GLU A 141 -18.98 -20.51 10.85
C GLU A 141 -19.02 -21.46 12.05
N LYS A 142 -19.32 -20.91 13.22
CA LYS A 142 -19.61 -21.74 14.39
C LYS A 142 -20.91 -22.48 14.05
N GLN A 143 -20.78 -23.78 13.74
CA GLN A 143 -21.88 -24.74 13.83
C GLN A 143 -22.18 -25.03 15.30
#